data_AF-A0AAV1QL23-F1
#
_entry.id   AF-A0AAV1QL23-F1
#
_cell.length_a   1.000
_cell.length_b   1.000
_cell.length_c   1.000
_cell.angle_alpha   90.00
_cell.angle_beta   90.00
_cell.angle_gamma   90.00
#
_symmetry.space_group_name_H-M   'P 1'
#
loop_
_entity.id
_entity.type
_entity.pdbx_description
1 polymer ?
#
loop_
_entity_poly.entity_id
_entity_poly.type
_entity_poly.pdbx_seq_one_letter_code
_entity_poly.pdbx_strand_id
1 'polypeptide(L)'
;VRVISVVRRTENQNYHCSMCCNEKLYFSKGVGDIHKDHFGFSYGTADIMCLLPEGCETPSHITVTNDAPGSDLHEPVYLEVKNQNKSVALPYDFTVCISTMFNFTNVLQLVQSLEMMQLLGVDRVVIYKSDCSPETQRVLDYYTKK
;
A
#
# COMPACT_ATOMS: atom_id res chain seq x y z
N VAL A 1 -2.72 -12.28 -6.99
CA VAL A 1 -1.91 -11.48 -6.04
C VAL A 1 -1.85 -10.03 -6.52
N ARG A 2 -1.98 -9.06 -5.62
CA ARG A 2 -1.81 -7.63 -5.92
C ARG A 2 -0.47 -7.17 -5.40
N VAL A 3 0.37 -6.61 -6.28
CA VAL A 3 1.67 -6.03 -5.93
C VAL A 3 1.57 -4.52 -6.11
N ILE A 4 1.91 -3.76 -5.07
CA ILE A 4 1.96 -2.29 -5.13
C ILE A 4 3.39 -1.91 -5.54
N SER A 5 3.51 -1.12 -6.61
CA SER A 5 4.81 -0.74 -7.18
C SER A 5 4.83 0.75 -7.55
N VAL A 6 6.03 1.27 -7.81
CA VAL A 6 6.24 2.61 -8.40
C VAL A 6 6.80 2.40 -9.79
N VAL A 7 6.05 2.83 -10.81
CA VAL A 7 6.37 2.56 -12.22
C VAL A 7 6.41 3.83 -13.03
N ARG A 8 7.17 3.83 -14.12
CA ARG A 8 7.27 4.97 -15.03
C ARG A 8 6.02 5.02 -15.91
N ARG A 9 5.31 6.15 -15.91
CA ARG A 9 3.99 6.30 -16.55
C ARG A 9 3.98 6.15 -18.07
N THR A 10 5.12 6.40 -18.71
CA THR A 10 5.25 6.38 -20.18
C THR A 10 5.60 5.00 -20.72
N GLU A 11 5.97 4.05 -19.87
CA GLU A 11 6.40 2.73 -20.30
C GLU A 11 5.23 1.75 -20.23
N ASN A 12 4.89 1.16 -21.37
CA ASN A 12 3.96 0.04 -21.43
C ASN A 12 4.77 -1.24 -21.17
N GLN A 13 4.77 -1.71 -19.92
CA GLN A 13 5.58 -2.87 -19.51
C GLN A 13 4.74 -4.15 -19.54
N ASN A 14 5.35 -5.21 -20.06
CA ASN A 14 4.79 -6.56 -20.00
C ASN A 14 5.28 -7.21 -18.70
N TYR A 15 4.43 -7.18 -17.68
CA TYR A 15 4.78 -7.75 -16.38
C TYR A 15 4.62 -9.27 -16.38
N HIS A 16 5.62 -9.96 -15.85
CA HIS A 16 5.58 -11.38 -15.53
C HIS A 16 5.75 -11.57 -14.03
N CYS A 17 4.90 -12.39 -13.44
CA CYS A 17 4.93 -12.68 -12.02
C CYS A 17 5.41 -14.10 -11.80
N SER A 18 6.36 -14.27 -10.88
CA SER A 18 6.79 -15.58 -10.40
C SER A 18 6.41 -15.72 -8.93
N MET A 19 5.66 -16.76 -8.61
CA MET A 19 5.07 -16.99 -7.30
C MET A 19 5.57 -18.31 -6.72
N CYS A 20 5.91 -18.30 -5.44
CA CYS A 20 6.34 -19.49 -4.70
C CYS A 20 5.14 -20.11 -3.97
N CYS A 21 4.80 -21.35 -4.32
CA CYS A 21 3.75 -22.15 -3.69
C CYS A 21 4.33 -23.53 -3.33
N ASN A 22 4.34 -23.89 -2.04
CA ASN A 22 4.87 -25.17 -1.56
C ASN A 22 6.25 -25.51 -2.17
N GLU A 23 7.18 -24.55 -2.12
CA GLU A 23 8.55 -24.65 -2.67
C GLU A 23 8.64 -24.81 -4.21
N LYS A 24 7.52 -24.68 -4.92
CA LYS A 24 7.46 -24.69 -6.38
C LYS A 24 7.18 -23.30 -6.93
N LEU A 25 7.75 -23.01 -8.08
CA LEU A 25 7.56 -21.77 -8.82
C LEU A 25 6.39 -21.90 -9.80
N TYR A 26 5.52 -20.90 -9.77
CA TYR A 26 4.39 -20.74 -10.68
C TYR A 26 4.47 -19.38 -11.36
N PHE A 27 4.08 -19.33 -12.63
CA PHE A 27 4.22 -18.13 -13.45
C PHE A 27 2.85 -17.64 -13.94
N SER A 28 2.69 -16.32 -14.02
CA SER A 28 1.49 -15.68 -14.56
C SER A 28 1.84 -14.35 -15.21
N LYS A 29 1.00 -13.89 -16.14
CA LYS A 29 1.07 -12.50 -16.60
C LYS A 29 0.55 -11.55 -15.50
N GLY A 30 1.20 -10.40 -15.39
CA GLY A 30 0.78 -9.28 -14.55
C GLY A 30 0.08 -8.20 -15.40
N VAL A 31 -1.00 -7.63 -14.87
CA VAL A 31 -1.68 -6.48 -15.47
C VAL A 31 -1.45 -5.27 -14.57
N GLY A 32 -0.75 -4.26 -15.08
CA GLY A 32 -0.49 -3.03 -14.35
C GLY A 32 -1.63 -2.02 -14.51
N ASP A 33 -2.04 -1.42 -13.40
CA ASP A 33 -2.94 -0.27 -13.36
C ASP A 33 -2.26 0.89 -12.62
N ILE A 34 -1.94 1.97 -13.36
CA ILE A 34 -1.23 3.13 -12.81
C ILE A 34 -2.25 4.11 -12.24
N HIS A 35 -2.07 4.47 -10.96
CA HIS A 35 -2.95 5.39 -10.27
C HIS A 35 -2.88 6.78 -10.89
N LYS A 36 -4.05 7.43 -11.00
CA LYS A 36 -4.16 8.79 -11.57
C LYS A 36 -3.58 9.87 -10.65
N ASP A 37 -3.49 9.59 -9.35
CA ASP A 37 -3.04 10.52 -8.32
C ASP A 37 -1.50 10.61 -8.24
N HIS A 38 -0.85 10.75 -9.40
CA HIS A 38 0.60 10.85 -9.52
C HIS A 38 1.08 12.32 -9.62
N PHE A 39 0.19 13.31 -9.45
CA PHE A 39 0.52 14.75 -9.36
C PHE A 39 1.45 15.30 -10.46
N GLY A 40 1.33 14.80 -11.69
CA GLY A 40 2.19 15.19 -12.82
C GLY A 40 3.61 14.63 -12.82
N PHE A 41 4.04 13.89 -11.79
CA PHE A 41 5.35 13.22 -11.76
C PHE A 41 5.49 12.15 -12.85
N SER A 42 6.72 11.86 -13.27
CA SER A 42 7.02 10.86 -14.31
C SER A 42 6.78 9.41 -13.86
N TYR A 43 6.80 9.19 -12.55
CA TYR A 43 6.48 7.93 -11.90
C TYR A 43 5.15 8.04 -11.16
N GLY A 44 4.43 6.93 -11.10
CA GLY A 44 3.19 6.81 -10.35
C GLY A 44 3.13 5.49 -9.59
N THR A 45 2.37 5.47 -8.50
CA THR A 45 1.99 4.23 -7.84
C THR A 45 1.14 3.40 -8.80
N ALA A 46 1.38 2.10 -8.85
CA ALA A 46 0.62 1.19 -9.67
C ALA A 46 0.32 -0.10 -8.92
N ASP A 47 -0.81 -0.69 -9.26
CA ASP A 47 -1.16 -2.04 -8.87
C ASP A 47 -0.83 -3.00 -10.00
N ILE A 48 0.02 -3.97 -9.74
CA ILE A 48 0.30 -5.07 -10.67
C ILE A 48 -0.49 -6.28 -10.19
N MET A 49 -1.53 -6.60 -10.94
CA MET A 49 -2.44 -7.72 -10.68
C MET A 49 -1.90 -8.98 -11.35
N CYS A 50 -1.38 -9.91 -10.55
CA CYS A 50 -0.92 -11.22 -10.99
C CYS A 50 -2.03 -12.25 -10.80
N LEU A 51 -2.42 -12.94 -11.87
CA LEU A 51 -3.43 -14.00 -11.81
C LEU A 51 -2.89 -15.21 -11.05
N LEU A 52 -3.70 -15.80 -10.16
CA LEU A 52 -3.32 -17.01 -9.45
C LEU A 52 -3.40 -18.21 -10.41
N PRO A 53 -2.30 -18.96 -10.63
CA PRO A 53 -2.32 -20.16 -11.46
C PRO A 53 -3.05 -21.31 -10.76
N GLU A 54 -3.59 -22.25 -11.54
CA GLU A 54 -4.16 -23.48 -10.99
C GLU A 54 -3.12 -24.24 -10.15
N GLY A 55 -3.50 -24.63 -8.93
CA GLY A 55 -2.61 -25.30 -7.98
C GLY A 55 -1.74 -24.36 -7.12
N CYS A 56 -1.88 -23.03 -7.25
CA CYS A 56 -1.15 -22.05 -6.45
C CYS A 56 -2.10 -21.00 -5.84
N GLU A 57 -3.01 -21.45 -4.96
CA GLU A 57 -4.02 -20.60 -4.34
C GLU A 57 -3.45 -19.69 -3.24
N THR A 58 -2.41 -20.14 -2.55
CA THR A 58 -1.79 -19.45 -1.40
C THR A 58 -0.28 -19.24 -1.60
N PRO A 59 0.14 -18.36 -2.53
CA PRO A 59 1.56 -18.11 -2.80
C PRO A 59 2.24 -17.38 -1.65
N SER A 60 3.29 -17.96 -1.07
CA SER A 60 4.01 -17.39 0.09
C SER A 60 4.87 -16.19 -0.28
N HIS A 61 5.47 -16.23 -1.47
CA HIS A 61 6.32 -15.16 -1.99
C HIS A 61 6.01 -14.87 -3.46
N ILE A 62 6.32 -13.66 -3.90
CA ILE A 62 6.14 -13.22 -5.27
C ILE A 62 7.27 -12.30 -5.71
N THR A 63 7.62 -12.37 -6.99
CA THR A 63 8.46 -11.38 -7.68
C THR A 63 7.78 -10.97 -8.99
N VAL A 64 8.04 -9.76 -9.44
CA VAL A 64 7.50 -9.22 -10.69
C VAL A 64 8.67 -8.74 -11.53
N THR A 65 8.74 -9.22 -12.77
CA THR A 65 9.77 -8.86 -13.75
C THR A 65 9.14 -8.24 -14.99
N ASN A 66 9.92 -7.46 -15.72
CA ASN A 66 9.58 -7.00 -17.06
C ASN A 66 10.38 -7.84 -18.08
N ASP A 67 9.80 -8.05 -19.26
CA ASP A 67 10.23 -8.99 -20.31
C ASP A 67 11.59 -8.65 -21.00
N ALA A 68 12.47 -7.86 -20.38
CA ALA A 68 13.78 -7.57 -20.97
C ALA A 68 14.70 -8.80 -20.79
N PRO A 69 15.03 -9.57 -21.86
CA PRO A 69 15.94 -10.68 -21.74
C PRO A 69 17.36 -10.10 -21.68
N GLY A 70 18.00 -10.17 -20.51
CA GLY A 70 19.45 -10.04 -20.41
C GLY A 70 20.03 -8.81 -19.68
N SER A 71 19.31 -8.16 -18.76
CA SER A 71 19.88 -6.99 -18.05
C SER A 71 19.85 -7.02 -16.52
N ASP A 72 19.39 -8.08 -15.84
CA ASP A 72 19.50 -8.14 -14.38
C ASP A 72 20.64 -9.06 -13.94
N LEU A 73 21.76 -8.43 -13.57
CA LEU A 73 22.92 -9.01 -12.88
C LEU A 73 22.60 -9.38 -11.41
N HIS A 74 21.34 -9.30 -10.99
CA HIS A 74 20.90 -9.49 -9.62
C HIS A 74 19.89 -10.63 -9.53
N GLU A 75 20.05 -11.47 -8.51
CA GLU A 75 19.05 -12.48 -8.18
C GLU A 75 17.70 -11.79 -7.91
N PRO A 76 16.60 -12.32 -8.48
CA PRO A 76 15.29 -11.73 -8.32
C PRO A 76 14.90 -11.68 -6.84
N VAL A 77 14.54 -10.49 -6.36
CA VAL A 77 14.07 -10.29 -4.98
C VAL A 77 12.62 -10.79 -4.88
N TYR A 78 12.40 -11.71 -3.95
CA TYR A 78 11.07 -12.24 -3.63
C TYR A 78 10.49 -11.52 -2.42
N LEU A 79 9.27 -10.99 -2.58
CA LEU A 79 8.51 -10.32 -1.54
C LEU A 79 7.51 -11.29 -0.92
N GLU A 80 7.41 -11.28 0.42
CA GLU A 80 6.43 -12.06 1.15
C GLU A 80 5.00 -11.56 0.88
N VAL A 81 4.06 -12.49 0.64
CA VAL A 81 2.64 -12.18 0.49
C VAL A 81 2.00 -12.09 1.87
N LYS A 82 1.89 -10.88 2.42
CA LYS A 82 1.48 -10.69 3.83
C LYS A 82 -0.02 -10.84 4.14
N ASN A 83 -0.91 -10.71 3.15
CA ASN A 83 -2.36 -10.72 3.38
C ASN A 83 -3.01 -12.10 3.15
N GLN A 84 -2.30 -13.19 3.49
CA GLN A 84 -2.82 -14.55 3.37
C GLN A 84 -3.72 -14.94 4.55
N ASN A 85 -3.43 -14.40 5.73
CA ASN A 85 -4.17 -14.72 6.94
C ASN A 85 -5.34 -13.75 7.08
N LYS A 86 -6.57 -14.26 6.96
CA LYS A 86 -7.74 -13.50 7.36
C LYS A 86 -7.68 -13.33 8.87
N SER A 87 -7.22 -12.18 9.36
CA SER A 87 -7.29 -11.88 10.80
C SER A 87 -8.74 -12.05 11.24
N VAL A 88 -8.97 -13.02 12.14
CA VAL A 88 -10.32 -13.40 12.58
C VAL A 88 -10.91 -12.36 13.56
N ALA A 89 -10.06 -11.50 14.14
CA ALA A 89 -10.48 -10.38 14.96
C ALA A 89 -9.76 -9.10 14.54
N LEU A 90 -10.52 -8.06 14.20
CA LEU A 90 -9.99 -6.71 14.11
C LEU A 90 -10.00 -6.13 15.54
N PRO A 91 -8.91 -5.48 15.98
CA PRO A 91 -8.87 -4.88 17.31
C PRO A 91 -9.76 -3.63 17.46
N TYR A 92 -10.29 -3.13 16.35
CA TYR A 92 -11.12 -1.93 16.28
C TYR A 92 -12.28 -2.20 15.32
N ASP A 93 -13.50 -1.82 15.70
CA ASP A 93 -14.70 -2.04 14.88
C ASP A 93 -14.80 -0.97 13.78
N PHE A 94 -14.34 0.25 14.07
CA PHE A 94 -14.34 1.36 13.13
C PHE A 94 -13.01 2.12 13.14
N THR A 95 -12.25 2.00 12.04
CA THR A 95 -11.01 2.76 11.81
C THR A 95 -11.18 3.76 10.67
N VAL A 96 -10.77 5.01 10.89
CA VAL A 96 -10.66 6.04 9.83
C VAL A 96 -9.19 6.29 9.48
N CYS A 97 -8.87 6.18 8.20
CA CYS A 97 -7.56 6.51 7.65
C CYS A 97 -7.60 7.89 6.99
N ILE A 98 -6.83 8.84 7.50
CA ILE A 98 -6.64 10.17 6.91
C ILE A 98 -5.36 10.13 6.06
N SER A 99 -5.52 10.45 4.78
CA SER A 99 -4.43 10.57 3.80
C SER A 99 -3.38 11.62 4.19
N THR A 100 -2.34 11.76 3.36
CA THR A 100 -1.11 12.47 3.66
C THR A 100 -1.32 13.85 4.30
N MET A 101 -0.98 13.97 5.59
CA MET A 101 -0.85 15.24 6.30
C MET A 101 0.50 15.86 5.93
N PHE A 102 0.48 16.86 5.06
CA PHE A 102 1.66 17.58 4.58
C PHE A 102 1.48 19.08 4.83
N ASN A 103 2.49 19.73 5.42
CA ASN A 103 2.51 21.13 5.83
C ASN A 103 1.21 21.59 6.51
N PHE A 104 0.67 20.74 7.39
CA PHE A 104 -0.64 20.99 7.99
C PHE A 104 -0.52 21.94 9.19
N THR A 105 -1.27 23.04 9.15
CA THR A 105 -1.23 24.12 10.16
C THR A 105 -2.58 24.43 10.79
N ASN A 106 -3.70 23.93 10.24
CA ASN A 106 -5.05 24.24 10.71
C ASN A 106 -5.45 23.37 11.91
N VAL A 107 -4.88 23.69 13.08
CA VAL A 107 -5.11 22.94 14.32
C VAL A 107 -6.59 22.82 14.67
N LEU A 108 -7.38 23.89 14.51
CA LEU A 108 -8.80 23.88 14.87
C LEU A 108 -9.58 22.86 14.02
N GLN A 109 -9.32 22.82 12.72
CA GLN A 109 -9.95 21.85 11.82
C GLN A 109 -9.58 20.40 12.19
N LEU A 110 -8.33 20.16 12.60
CA LEU A 110 -7.92 18.83 13.07
C LEU A 110 -8.68 18.42 14.33
N VAL A 111 -8.72 19.29 15.35
CA VAL A 111 -9.44 19.00 16.61
C VAL A 111 -10.92 18.76 16.34
N GLN A 112 -11.56 19.63 15.55
CA GLN A 112 -12.98 19.48 15.19
C GLN A 112 -13.24 18.14 14.47
N SER A 113 -12.37 17.74 13.54
CA SER A 113 -12.51 16.47 12.82
C SER A 113 -12.34 15.27 13.76
N LEU A 114 -11.35 15.31 14.67
CA LEU A 114 -11.09 14.24 15.63
C LEU A 114 -12.24 14.06 16.62
N GLU A 115 -12.77 15.15 17.18
CA GLU A 115 -13.93 15.09 18.09
C GLU A 115 -15.20 14.65 17.36
N MET A 116 -15.42 15.10 16.12
CA MET A 116 -16.55 14.63 15.31
C MET A 116 -16.46 13.12 15.03
N MET A 117 -15.27 12.61 14.66
CA MET A 117 -15.05 11.18 14.44
C MET A 117 -15.31 10.38 15.73
N GLN A 118 -14.88 10.89 16.89
CA GLN A 118 -15.18 10.26 18.17
C GLN A 118 -16.69 10.18 18.42
N LEU A 119 -17.45 11.24 18.13
CA LEU A 119 -18.92 11.24 18.25
C LEU A 119 -19.62 10.26 17.30
N LEU A 120 -19.02 9.99 16.14
CA LEU A 120 -19.51 9.02 15.16
C LEU A 120 -19.13 7.56 15.51
N GLY A 121 -18.44 7.34 16.63
CA GLY A 121 -18.04 6.00 17.07
C GLY A 121 -16.79 5.46 16.39
N VAL A 122 -15.90 6.33 15.89
CA VAL A 122 -14.60 5.89 15.38
C VAL A 122 -13.72 5.45 16.55
N ASP A 123 -13.27 4.20 16.54
CA ASP A 123 -12.41 3.63 17.58
C ASP A 123 -10.93 3.99 17.36
N ARG A 124 -10.51 4.13 16.10
CA ARG A 124 -9.12 4.44 15.74
C ARG A 124 -9.03 5.39 14.56
N VAL A 125 -8.20 6.40 14.71
CA VAL A 125 -7.79 7.27 13.59
C VAL A 125 -6.33 6.98 13.26
N VAL A 126 -6.03 6.77 11.98
CA VAL A 126 -4.68 6.63 11.45
C VAL A 126 -4.40 7.78 10.52
N ILE A 127 -3.34 8.54 10.78
CA ILE A 127 -2.94 9.69 9.96
C ILE A 127 -1.60 9.39 9.31
N TYR A 128 -1.54 9.40 7.99
CA TYR A 128 -0.27 9.30 7.26
C TYR A 128 0.42 10.66 7.29
N LYS A 129 1.29 10.87 8.28
CA LYS A 129 1.92 12.19 8.51
C LYS A 129 3.26 12.31 7.79
N SER A 130 3.33 13.23 6.83
CA SER A 130 4.59 13.70 6.24
C SER A 130 5.20 14.78 7.13
N ASP A 131 4.48 15.88 7.34
CA ASP A 131 4.91 17.02 8.16
C ASP A 131 3.70 17.87 8.61
N CYS A 132 3.87 18.60 9.70
CA CYS A 132 2.86 19.49 10.28
C CYS A 132 3.53 20.54 11.18
N SER A 133 2.77 21.56 11.58
CA SER A 133 3.27 22.56 12.52
C SER A 133 3.54 21.97 13.92
N PRO A 134 4.38 22.61 14.74
CA PRO A 134 4.60 22.20 16.14
C PRO A 134 3.31 22.17 16.97
N GLU A 135 2.38 23.10 16.73
CA GLU A 135 1.08 23.15 17.39
C GLU A 135 0.20 21.96 17.00
N THR A 136 0.18 21.60 15.71
CA THR A 136 -0.49 20.39 15.24
C THR A 136 0.11 19.14 15.86
N GLN A 137 1.45 19.04 15.94
CA GLN A 137 2.11 17.90 16.56
C GLN A 137 1.72 17.74 18.03
N ARG A 138 1.64 18.84 18.80
CA ARG A 138 1.19 18.80 20.21
C ARG A 138 -0.22 18.24 20.36
N VAL A 139 -1.13 18.59 19.44
CA VAL A 139 -2.49 18.03 19.44
C VAL A 139 -2.47 16.54 19.10
N LEU A 140 -1.71 16.11 18.10
CA LEU A 140 -1.57 14.68 17.77
C LEU A 140 -0.99 13.88 18.94
N ASP A 141 0.00 14.42 19.64
CA ASP A 141 0.61 13.79 20.82
C ASP A 141 -0.39 13.64 21.96
N TYR A 142 -1.32 14.59 22.11
CA TYR A 142 -2.42 14.51 23.06
C TYR A 142 -3.40 13.38 22.70
N TYR A 143 -3.88 13.31 21.46
CA TYR A 143 -4.83 12.27 21.03
C TYR A 143 -4.22 10.87 21.01
N THR A 144 -2.91 10.74 20.85
CA THR A 144 -2.23 9.45 20.90
C THR A 144 -2.17 8.87 22.33
N LYS A 145 -2.31 9.73 23.36
CA LYS A 145 -2.23 9.37 24.78
C LYS A 145 -3.59 9.36 25.49
N LYS A 146 -4.62 9.93 24.87
CA LYS A 146 -6.00 10.00 25.37
C LYS A 146 -6.60 8.60 25.46
#